data_AF-A0A915YMG3-F1
#
_entry.id   AF-A0A915YMG3-F1
#
_cell.length_a   1.000
_cell.length_b   1.000
_cell.length_c   1.000
_cell.angle_alpha   90.00
_cell.angle_beta   90.00
_cell.angle_gamma   90.00
#
_symmetry.space_group_name_H-M   'P 1'
#
loop_
_entity.id
_entity.type
_entity.pdbx_description
1 polymer ?
#
loop_
_entity_poly.entity_id
_entity_poly.type
_entity_poly.pdbx_seq_one_letter_code
_entity_poly.pdbx_strand_id
1 'polypeptide(L)' 'MLHNVADLTTALNQLTREKETVTPEFVRHLSPYVTKHIKRFGLYVLDLDDLPKPIESKKFNVVC' A
#
# COMPACT_ATOMS: atom_id res chain seq x y z
N MET A 1 -3.47 11.07 -1.54
CA MET A 1 -2.37 10.67 -0.64
C MET A 1 -2.50 9.22 -0.14
N LEU A 2 -3.05 8.31 -0.94
CA LEU A 2 -3.29 6.90 -0.53
C LEU A 2 -2.68 5.88 -1.52
N HIS A 3 -2.33 6.27 -2.75
CA HIS A 3 -1.76 5.36 -3.75
C HIS A 3 -0.51 4.64 -3.24
N ASN A 4 0.45 5.36 -2.65
CA ASN A 4 1.66 4.74 -2.10
C ASN A 4 1.33 3.67 -1.05
N VAL A 5 0.29 3.86 -0.24
CA VAL A 5 -0.12 2.88 0.77
C VAL A 5 -0.79 1.67 0.12
N ALA A 6 -1.67 1.89 -0.86
CA ALA A 6 -2.35 0.82 -1.59
C ALA A 6 -1.37 -0.05 -2.39
N ASP A 7 -0.41 0.57 -3.07
CA ASP A 7 0.61 -0.11 -3.88
C ASP A 7 1.56 -0.93 -3.00
N LEU A 8 2.08 -0.33 -1.91
CA LEU A 8 2.93 -1.04 -0.96
C LEU A 8 2.21 -2.21 -0.28
N THR A 9 0.93 -2.03 0.07
CA THR A 9 0.11 -3.10 0.66
C THR A 9 -0.12 -4.24 -0.34
N THR A 10 -0.34 -3.92 -1.62
CA THR A 10 -0.50 -4.92 -2.68
C THR A 10 0.78 -5.73 -2.88
N ALA A 11 1.94 -5.07 -2.92
CA ALA A 11 3.24 -5.73 -3.03
C ALA A 11 3.53 -6.66 -1.83
N LEU A 12 3.25 -6.20 -0.60
CA LEU A 12 3.42 -7.04 0.60
C LEU A 12 2.51 -8.28 0.61
N ASN A 13 1.27 -8.13 0.14
CA ASN A 13 0.34 -9.24 0.02
C ASN A 13 0.80 -10.27 -1.02
N GLN A 14 1.44 -9.82 -2.11
CA GLN A 14 2.01 -10.70 -3.12
C GLN A 14 3.20 -11.50 -2.56
N LEU A 15 4.14 -10.84 -1.88
CA LEU A 15 5.28 -11.51 -1.23
C LEU A 15 4.81 -12.57 -0.22
N THR A 16 3.79 -12.24 0.57
CA THR A 16 3.19 -13.19 1.53
C THR A 16 2.59 -14.41 0.82
N ARG A 17 1.98 -14.23 -0.36
CA ARG A 17 1.42 -15.31 -1.17
C ARG A 17 2.51 -16.20 -1.78
N GLU A 18 3.65 -15.62 -2.11
CA GLU A 18 4.84 -16.31 -2.63
C GLU A 18 5.62 -17.07 -1.53
N LYS A 19 5.12 -17.06 -0.28
CA LYS A 19 5.74 -17.63 0.93
C LYS A 19 7.07 -16.96 1.32
N GLU A 20 7.30 -15.75 0.83
CA GLU A 20 8.42 -14.93 1.26
C GLU A 20 8.19 -14.42 2.69
N THR A 21 9.26 -14.38 3.49
CA THR A 21 9.16 -14.00 4.91
C THR A 21 9.16 -12.48 5.04
N VAL A 22 7.97 -11.90 5.25
CA VAL A 22 7.82 -10.46 5.53
C VAL A 22 8.04 -10.21 7.03
N THR A 23 9.17 -9.61 7.39
CA THR A 23 9.48 -9.25 8.79
C THR A 23 9.09 -7.80 9.12
N PRO A 24 8.83 -7.46 10.39
CA PRO A 24 8.58 -6.08 10.81
C PRO A 24 9.75 -5.13 10.45
N GLU A 25 10.97 -5.65 10.49
CA GLU A 25 12.19 -4.93 10.12
C GLU A 25 12.18 -4.55 8.64
N PHE A 26 11.77 -5.48 7.77
CA PHE A 26 11.62 -5.23 6.34
C PHE A 26 10.57 -4.15 6.07
N VAL A 27 9.41 -4.24 6.74
CA VAL A 27 8.32 -3.25 6.59
C VAL A 27 8.75 -1.86 7.07
N ARG A 28 9.62 -1.74 8.07
CA ARG A 28 10.15 -0.44 8.55
C ARG A 28 10.90 0.33 7.45
N HIS A 29 11.57 -0.37 6.54
CA HIS A 29 12.26 0.24 5.40
C HIS A 29 11.31 0.78 4.33
N LEU A 30 10.04 0.37 4.34
CA LEU A 30 8.99 0.85 3.44
C LEU A 30 8.29 2.11 3.97
N SER A 31 8.73 2.67 5.11
CA SER A 31 8.10 3.85 5.69
C SER A 31 8.02 4.98 4.65
N PRO A 32 6.85 5.63 4.49
CA PRO A 32 6.63 6.65 3.44
C PRO A 32 7.49 7.91 3.60
N TYR A 33 8.26 7.99 4.69
CA TYR A 33 9.16 9.09 5.03
C TYR A 33 10.64 8.71 4.87
N VAL A 34 10.98 7.84 3.91
CA VAL A 34 12.33 7.87 3.34
C VAL A 34 12.52 9.26 2.73
N THR A 35 13.18 10.13 3.49
CA THR A 35 13.27 11.59 3.29
C THR A 35 13.87 12.03 1.95
N LYS A 36 14.36 11.08 1.13
CA LYS A 36 14.98 11.32 -0.18
C LYS A 36 14.08 11.08 -1.41
N HIS A 37 13.02 10.27 -1.32
CA HIS A 37 12.23 9.85 -2.51
C HIS A 37 10.71 9.98 -2.31
N ILE A 38 10.28 11.06 -1.67
CA ILE A 38 8.85 11.40 -1.64
C ILE A 38 8.46 11.78 -3.07
N LYS A 39 7.60 11.01 -3.74
CA LYS A 39 6.86 11.44 -4.94
C LYS A 39 5.92 12.59 -4.55
N ARG A 40 6.49 13.76 -4.33
CA ARG A 40 5.80 14.96 -3.86
C ARG A 40 5.02 15.55 -5.03
N PHE A 41 3.74 15.18 -5.12
CA PHE A 41 2.61 15.89 -5.78
C PHE A 41 2.78 16.55 -7.17
N GLY A 42 3.85 16.27 -7.93
CA GLY A 42 4.12 16.99 -9.19
C GLY A 42 3.77 16.26 -10.47
N LEU A 43 3.75 14.92 -10.47
CA LEU A 43 3.45 14.12 -11.67
C LEU A 43 2.65 12.87 -11.26
N TYR A 44 1.33 13.00 -11.23
CA TYR A 44 0.43 11.86 -11.37
C TYR A 44 -0.39 12.13 -12.62
N VAL A 45 -0.14 11.37 -13.69
CA VAL A 45 -1.12 11.24 -14.77
C VAL A 45 -2.10 10.19 -14.25
N LEU A 46 -3.28 10.64 -13.84
CA LEU A 46 -4.35 9.74 -13.41
C LEU A 46 -4.99 9.18 -14.67
N ASP A 47 -4.90 7.87 -14.85
CA ASP A 47 -5.74 7.17 -15.81
C ASP A 47 -7.14 7.04 -15.18
N LEU A 48 -8.14 7.65 -15.82
CA LEU A 48 -9.52 7.62 -15.34
C LEU A 48 -10.28 6.38 -15.85
N ASP A 49 -9.71 5.66 -16.80
CA ASP A 49 -10.25 4.39 -17.29
C ASP A 49 -9.82 3.21 -16.39
N ASP A 50 -8.75 3.39 -15.60
CA ASP A 50 -8.29 2.42 -14.59
C ASP A 50 -9.01 2.61 -13.24
N LEU A 51 -10.26 2.14 -13.18
CA LEU A 51 -11.06 2.21 -11.96
C LEU A 51 -10.54 1.23 -10.90
N PRO A 52 -10.34 1.69 -9.64
CA PRO A 52 -9.92 0.81 -8.57
C PRO A 52 -11.00 -0.25 -8.30
N LYS A 53 -10.53 -1.43 -7.84
CA LYS A 53 -11.43 -2.52 -7.47
C LYS A 53 -12.44 -2.07 -6.40
N PRO A 54 -13.69 -2.57 -6.43
CA PRO A 54 -14.69 -2.26 -5.42
C PRO A 54 -14.17 -2.55 -4.01
N ILE A 55 -14.46 -1.65 -3.08
CA ILE A 55 -14.08 -1.82 -1.68
C ILE A 55 -14.97 -2.91 -1.08
N GLU A 56 -14.38 -4.05 -0.74
CA GLU A 56 -15.06 -5.08 0.05
C GLU A 56 -15.16 -4.61 1.52
N SER A 57 -16.38 -4.42 2.01
CA SER A 57 -16.63 -4.04 3.40
C SER A 57 -16.40 -5.24 4.32
N LYS A 58 -15.18 -5.38 4.85
CA LYS A 58 -14.93 -6.28 5.99
C LYS A 58 -15.55 -5.66 7.24
N LYS A 59 -16.57 -6.33 7.80
CA LYS A 59 -17.12 -5.96 9.10
C LYS A 59 -16.05 -6.19 10.17
N PHE A 60 -15.53 -5.11 10.72
CA PHE A 60 -14.70 -5.17 11.92
C PHE A 60 -15.62 -5.17 13.13
N ASN A 61 -15.66 -6.28 13.87
CA ASN A 61 -16.31 -6.32 15.17
C ASN A 61 -15.37 -5.60 16.16
N VAL A 62 -15.67 -4.34 16.46
CA VAL A 62 -15.00 -3.61 17.54
C VAL A 62 -15.58 -4.12 18.85
N VAL A 63 -14.79 -4.87 19.61
CA VAL A 63 -15.08 -5.19 21.01
C VAL A 63 -14.47 -4.06 21.84
N CYS A 64 -15.33 -3.30 22.52
CA CYS A 64 -14.94 -2.30 23.52
C CYS A 64 -14.50 -2.98 24.82
#